data_AF-A0A2A5DEY0-F1
#
_entry.id   AF-A0A2A5DEY0-F1
#
_cell.length_a   1.000
_cell.length_b   1.000
_cell.length_c   1.000
_cell.angle_alpha   90.00
_cell.angle_beta   90.00
_cell.angle_gamma   90.00
#
_symmetry.space_group_name_H-M   'P 1'
#
loop_
_entity.id
_entity.type
_entity.pdbx_description
1 polymer ?
#
loop_
_entity_poly.entity_id
_entity_poly.type
_entity_poly.pdbx_seq_one_letter_code
_entity_poly.pdbx_strand_id
1 'polypeptide(L)'
;MNSRKKIPLGESSSLTNNPFSGLGSVSEGSASLPVAETPEKTPSSAVPEFFVERTRKGGWPLKLENRRGGKTVTVLDRVSGDTKALLKLLRQRCSAGGSEGDGRVEIQGDHIRVITALLEERHGKK
;
A
#
# COMPACT_ATOMS: atom_id res chain seq x y z
N MET A 1 -49.33 -29.72 -51.91
CA MET A 1 -50.33 -29.20 -50.95
C MET A 1 -49.60 -28.54 -49.79
N ASN A 2 -49.46 -27.21 -49.79
CA ASN A 2 -48.73 -26.49 -48.74
C ASN A 2 -49.70 -25.98 -47.68
N SER A 3 -49.91 -26.76 -46.64
CA SER A 3 -50.71 -26.36 -45.48
C SER A 3 -49.87 -25.48 -44.55
N ARG A 4 -50.16 -24.18 -44.54
CA ARG A 4 -49.68 -23.21 -43.54
C ARG A 4 -50.29 -23.57 -42.18
N LYS A 5 -49.47 -24.08 -41.26
CA LYS A 5 -49.87 -24.27 -39.86
C LYS A 5 -49.55 -23.00 -39.05
N LYS A 6 -50.63 -22.44 -38.50
CA LYS A 6 -50.74 -21.30 -37.59
C LYS A 6 -49.97 -21.62 -36.29
N ILE A 7 -49.08 -20.74 -35.86
CA ILE A 7 -48.37 -20.85 -34.57
C ILE A 7 -49.28 -20.23 -33.50
N PRO A 8 -49.70 -20.95 -32.45
CA PRO A 8 -50.44 -20.35 -31.35
C PRO A 8 -49.52 -19.47 -30.51
N LEU A 9 -49.97 -18.25 -30.25
CA LEU A 9 -49.37 -17.28 -29.34
C LEU A 9 -49.61 -17.76 -27.91
N GLY A 10 -48.68 -18.56 -27.39
CA GLY A 10 -48.67 -19.08 -26.02
C GLY A 10 -47.84 -18.18 -25.11
N GLU A 11 -48.56 -17.28 -24.44
CA GLU A 11 -48.37 -16.75 -23.09
C GLU A 11 -46.98 -16.82 -22.43
N SER A 12 -46.48 -15.62 -22.15
CA SER A 12 -45.32 -15.27 -21.35
C SER A 12 -45.29 -15.98 -19.99
N SER A 13 -44.38 -16.92 -19.81
CA SER A 13 -43.93 -17.36 -18.49
C SER A 13 -42.41 -17.27 -18.42
N SER A 14 -41.96 -16.11 -17.91
CA SER A 14 -40.78 -15.93 -17.07
C SER A 14 -39.50 -16.66 -17.49
N LEU A 15 -38.89 -16.21 -18.58
CA LEU A 15 -37.44 -16.32 -18.78
C LEU A 15 -36.72 -15.35 -17.84
N THR A 16 -36.71 -15.66 -16.54
CA THR A 16 -35.77 -15.07 -15.58
C THR A 16 -35.05 -16.19 -14.85
N ASN A 17 -34.22 -16.91 -15.59
CA ASN A 17 -33.27 -17.84 -15.00
C ASN A 17 -32.09 -17.02 -14.49
N ASN A 18 -32.26 -16.36 -13.34
CA ASN A 18 -31.22 -15.57 -12.69
C ASN A 18 -30.32 -16.52 -11.87
N PRO A 19 -29.06 -16.75 -12.26
CA PRO A 19 -28.16 -17.72 -11.62
C PRO A 19 -27.68 -17.30 -10.22
N PHE A 20 -28.26 -16.24 -9.65
CA PHE A 20 -27.95 -15.72 -8.32
C PHE A 20 -29.15 -15.79 -7.35
N SER A 21 -30.31 -16.32 -7.77
CA SER A 21 -31.52 -16.39 -6.92
C SER A 21 -31.40 -17.39 -5.75
N GLY A 22 -30.33 -18.17 -5.67
CA GLY A 22 -30.04 -19.07 -4.55
C GLY A 22 -29.24 -18.45 -3.40
N LEU A 23 -28.81 -17.19 -3.49
CA LEU A 23 -28.02 -16.53 -2.44
C LEU A 23 -28.89 -15.59 -1.60
N GLY A 24 -30.00 -16.10 -1.11
CA GLY A 24 -30.93 -15.37 -0.25
C GLY A 24 -31.33 -16.20 0.96
N SER A 25 -30.41 -16.43 1.90
CA SER A 25 -30.69 -16.48 3.35
C SER A 25 -29.41 -16.82 4.13
N VAL A 26 -28.67 -15.80 4.56
CA VAL A 26 -27.92 -15.87 5.82
C VAL A 26 -28.39 -14.69 6.67
N SER A 27 -29.51 -14.96 7.34
CA SER A 27 -30.03 -14.15 8.44
C SER A 27 -29.06 -14.24 9.61
N GLU A 28 -28.76 -13.07 10.18
CA GLU A 28 -28.34 -12.74 11.53
C GLU A 28 -28.06 -13.89 12.51
N GLY A 29 -26.84 -13.92 13.05
CA GLY A 29 -26.51 -14.81 14.15
C GLY A 29 -25.04 -14.77 14.54
N SER A 30 -24.71 -13.79 15.37
CA SER A 30 -23.53 -13.72 16.23
C SER A 30 -22.86 -15.07 16.56
N ALA A 31 -21.59 -15.25 16.21
CA ALA A 31 -20.56 -15.77 17.10
C ALA A 31 -19.21 -15.94 16.37
N SER A 32 -18.19 -15.34 16.99
CA SER A 32 -16.80 -15.77 16.97
C SER A 32 -16.02 -15.63 15.67
N LEU A 33 -15.37 -14.46 15.60
CA LEU A 33 -13.95 -14.35 15.26
C LEU A 33 -13.18 -15.57 15.80
N PRO A 34 -12.45 -16.28 14.93
CA PRO A 34 -11.02 -16.35 15.18
C PRO A 34 -10.17 -16.35 13.90
N VAL A 35 -8.92 -15.92 14.08
CA VAL A 35 -7.78 -16.06 13.17
C VAL A 35 -7.65 -14.96 12.11
N ALA A 36 -7.16 -13.80 12.57
CA ALA A 36 -5.77 -13.50 12.31
C ALA A 36 -5.25 -12.59 13.43
N GLU A 37 -4.50 -13.19 14.34
CA GLU A 37 -3.65 -12.47 15.27
C GLU A 37 -2.79 -11.47 14.49
N THR A 38 -3.06 -10.19 14.74
CA THR A 38 -2.08 -9.18 15.17
C THR A 38 -0.75 -9.19 14.40
N PRO A 39 -0.46 -8.08 13.68
CA PRO A 39 0.39 -7.13 14.38
C PRO A 39 -0.35 -5.81 14.58
N GLU A 40 -0.51 -5.48 15.86
CA GLU A 40 -0.66 -4.11 16.30
C GLU A 40 0.44 -3.26 15.65
N LYS A 41 0.05 -2.18 14.99
CA LYS A 41 0.69 -0.89 15.25
C LYS A 41 -0.17 0.23 14.69
N THR A 42 -1.11 0.67 15.52
CA THR A 42 -1.28 2.10 15.70
C THR A 42 0.11 2.68 16.06
N PRO A 43 0.62 3.67 15.33
CA PRO A 43 1.09 4.84 16.03
C PRO A 43 0.28 6.00 15.46
N SER A 44 -0.77 6.51 16.11
CA SER A 44 -0.81 7.05 17.48
C SER A 44 0.50 7.70 17.85
N SER A 45 0.63 8.95 17.41
CA SER A 45 0.98 10.07 18.30
C SER A 45 2.02 9.76 19.38
N ALA A 46 3.19 9.32 19.00
CA ALA A 46 4.40 9.44 19.80
C ALA A 46 5.50 9.77 18.81
N VAL A 47 6.15 10.93 18.99
CA VAL A 47 7.19 11.46 18.12
C VAL A 47 8.21 10.35 17.87
N PRO A 48 8.28 9.74 16.67
CA PRO A 48 9.23 8.67 16.46
C PRO A 48 10.60 9.32 16.37
N GLU A 49 11.43 9.10 17.38
CA GLU A 49 12.86 9.41 17.32
C GLU A 49 13.53 8.43 16.36
N PHE A 50 13.47 8.75 15.07
CA PHE A 50 14.40 8.19 14.09
C PHE A 50 15.60 9.14 14.00
N PHE A 51 16.78 8.55 13.83
CA PHE A 51 18.01 9.31 13.65
C PHE A 51 18.66 8.90 12.34
N VAL A 52 18.95 9.90 11.50
CA VAL A 52 19.68 9.68 10.26
C VAL A 52 21.06 10.31 10.43
N GLU A 53 22.08 9.46 10.49
CA GLU A 53 23.45 9.92 10.63
C GLU A 53 23.96 10.54 9.33
N ARG A 54 24.60 11.71 9.44
CA ARG A 54 25.30 12.30 8.31
C ARG A 54 26.50 11.44 7.92
N THR A 55 26.83 11.47 6.63
CA THR A 55 28.04 10.83 6.13
C THR A 55 29.28 11.55 6.66
N ARG A 56 30.46 10.90 6.57
CA ARG A 56 31.75 11.53 6.91
C ARG A 56 32.03 12.82 6.13
N LYS A 57 31.35 13.01 4.99
CA LYS A 57 31.42 14.20 4.12
C LYS A 57 30.39 15.28 4.49
N GLY A 58 29.61 15.09 5.56
CA GLY A 58 28.61 16.05 6.04
C GLY A 58 27.26 16.02 5.30
N GLY A 59 27.14 15.31 4.18
CA GLY A 59 25.88 15.14 3.46
C GLY A 59 25.00 14.02 4.00
N TRP A 60 23.73 13.99 3.61
CA TRP A 60 22.80 12.91 3.91
C TRP A 60 23.22 11.59 3.23
N PRO A 61 23.04 10.43 3.88
CA PRO A 61 23.43 9.12 3.37
C PRO A 61 22.44 8.58 2.31
N LEU A 62 22.15 9.38 1.29
CA LEU A 62 21.25 9.03 0.18
C LEU A 62 22.05 8.50 -1.00
N LYS A 63 21.57 7.43 -1.62
CA LYS A 63 22.13 6.82 -2.84
C LYS A 63 21.02 6.59 -3.85
N LEU A 64 21.30 6.87 -5.11
CA LEU A 64 20.44 6.47 -6.23
C LEU A 64 20.94 5.14 -6.78
N GLU A 65 20.07 4.13 -6.81
CA GLU A 65 20.37 2.82 -7.38
C GLU A 65 19.45 2.54 -8.57
N ASN A 66 20.05 2.22 -9.72
CA ASN A 66 19.32 1.87 -10.92
C ASN A 66 19.16 0.35 -10.98
N ARG A 67 17.92 -0.12 -10.84
CA ARG A 67 17.56 -1.54 -10.97
C ARG A 67 17.31 -1.90 -12.44
N ARG A 68 17.37 -3.21 -12.71
CA ARG A 68 17.09 -3.78 -14.04
C ARG A 68 15.71 -3.32 -14.53
N GLY A 69 15.63 -2.89 -15.78
CA GLY A 69 14.38 -2.41 -16.41
C GLY A 69 14.12 -0.91 -16.23
N GLY A 70 15.16 -0.09 -16.01
CA GLY A 70 15.02 1.37 -15.93
C GLY A 70 14.36 1.87 -14.65
N LYS A 71 14.16 0.99 -13.66
CA LYS A 71 13.57 1.33 -12.37
C LYS A 71 14.63 2.00 -11.51
N THR A 72 14.37 3.23 -11.11
CA THR A 72 15.25 3.96 -10.20
C THR A 72 14.75 3.75 -8.78
N VAL A 73 15.66 3.55 -7.82
CA VAL A 73 15.36 3.37 -6.40
C VAL A 73 16.27 4.29 -5.60
N THR A 74 15.71 5.04 -4.65
CA THR A 74 16.48 5.83 -3.70
C THR A 74 16.69 5.01 -2.42
N VAL A 75 17.95 4.81 -2.05
CA VAL A 75 18.36 4.10 -0.83
C VAL A 75 18.86 5.12 0.19
N LEU A 76 18.30 5.08 1.39
CA LEU A 76 18.72 5.85 2.55
C LEU A 76 19.41 4.91 3.54
N ASP A 77 20.71 5.07 3.71
CA ASP A 77 21.49 4.28 4.66
C ASP A 77 21.61 4.99 6.02
N ARG A 78 22.16 4.28 7.02
CA ARG A 78 22.51 4.84 8.34
C ARG A 78 21.30 5.43 9.08
N VAL A 79 20.18 4.74 8.98
CA VAL A 79 18.98 5.04 9.77
C VAL A 79 19.06 4.22 11.04
N SER A 80 18.99 4.90 12.18
CA SER A 80 18.91 4.29 13.50
C SER A 80 17.58 4.66 14.17
N GLY A 81 17.10 3.81 15.07
CA GLY A 81 15.79 3.95 15.72
C GLY A 81 14.64 3.34 14.90
N ASP A 82 13.50 4.05 14.82
CA ASP A 82 12.28 3.52 14.19
C ASP A 82 12.27 3.71 12.66
N THR A 83 12.89 2.76 11.94
CA THR A 83 12.91 2.72 10.47
C THR A 83 11.51 2.60 9.85
N LYS A 84 10.56 1.96 10.55
CA LYS A 84 9.17 1.82 10.08
C LYS A 84 8.45 3.16 10.09
N ALA A 85 8.66 3.95 11.13
CA ALA A 85 8.12 5.29 11.21
C ALA A 85 8.69 6.21 10.12
N LEU A 86 10.01 6.14 9.88
CA LEU A 86 10.64 6.86 8.78
C LEU A 86 10.06 6.44 7.42
N LEU A 87 9.94 5.13 7.17
CA LEU A 87 9.35 4.63 5.94
C LEU A 87 7.89 5.10 5.75
N LYS A 88 7.07 5.10 6.81
CA LYS A 88 5.69 5.60 6.74
C LYS A 88 5.63 7.07 6.34
N LEU A 89 6.51 7.90 6.92
CA LEU A 89 6.64 9.32 6.56
C LEU A 89 7.08 9.50 5.09
N LEU A 90 8.09 8.73 4.67
CA LEU A 90 8.59 8.77 3.30
C LEU A 90 7.54 8.31 2.29
N ARG A 91 6.78 7.26 2.58
CA ARG A 91 5.65 6.80 1.76
C ARG A 91 4.56 7.87 1.66
N GLN A 92 4.23 8.57 2.74
CA GLN A 92 3.25 9.66 2.71
C GLN A 92 3.71 10.85 1.86
N ARG A 93 5.01 11.20 1.92
CA ARG A 93 5.55 12.36 1.20
C ARG A 93 5.89 12.06 -0.26
N CYS A 94 6.40 10.87 -0.55
CA CYS A 94 6.83 10.46 -1.89
C CYS A 94 5.73 9.72 -2.67
N SER A 95 4.63 9.33 -2.01
CA SER A 95 3.55 8.51 -2.60
C SER A 95 4.07 7.27 -3.33
N ALA A 96 5.20 6.73 -2.89
CA ALA A 96 5.92 5.66 -3.55
C ALA A 96 6.01 4.44 -2.64
N GLY A 97 6.07 3.26 -3.27
CA GLY A 97 6.36 2.01 -2.59
C GLY A 97 7.82 1.98 -2.11
N GLY A 98 8.05 1.34 -0.97
CA GLY A 98 9.40 1.21 -0.42
C GLY A 98 9.46 0.13 0.66
N SER A 99 10.66 -0.26 1.06
CA SER A 99 10.91 -1.29 2.06
C SER A 99 11.97 -0.80 3.04
N GLU A 100 11.81 -1.13 4.31
CA GLU A 100 12.83 -0.99 5.34
C GLU A 100 13.58 -2.33 5.53
N GLY A 101 14.89 -2.28 5.76
CA GLY A 101 15.70 -3.47 6.05
C GLY A 101 17.11 -3.08 6.50
N ASP A 102 17.73 -3.85 7.39
CA ASP A 102 19.13 -3.68 7.81
C ASP A 102 19.57 -2.24 8.21
N GLY A 103 18.68 -1.43 8.80
CA GLY A 103 18.99 -0.02 9.12
C GLY A 103 19.11 0.90 7.89
N ARG A 104 18.56 0.46 6.75
CA ARG A 104 18.37 1.24 5.53
C ARG A 104 16.89 1.27 5.12
N VAL A 105 16.53 2.28 4.35
CA VAL A 105 15.19 2.44 3.79
C VAL A 105 15.31 2.64 2.28
N GLU A 106 14.59 1.84 1.52
CA GLU A 106 14.57 1.86 0.06
C GLU A 106 13.22 2.39 -0.42
N ILE A 107 13.22 3.39 -1.30
CA ILE A 107 12.03 4.00 -1.89
C ILE A 107 12.13 3.89 -3.42
N GLN A 108 11.08 3.43 -4.08
CA GLN A 108 11.01 3.43 -5.55
C GLN A 108 10.90 4.85 -6.08
N GLY A 109 11.66 5.16 -7.14
CA GLY A 109 11.73 6.49 -7.74
C GLY A 109 12.97 7.29 -7.31
N ASP A 110 13.19 8.41 -7.99
CA ASP A 110 14.14 9.44 -7.58
C ASP A 110 13.41 10.47 -6.72
N HIS A 111 13.61 10.35 -5.40
CA HIS A 111 13.05 11.29 -4.44
C HIS A 111 14.14 11.96 -3.60
N ILE A 112 15.40 11.99 -4.07
CA ILE A 112 16.53 12.50 -3.30
C ILE A 112 16.28 13.92 -2.78
N ARG A 113 15.76 14.80 -3.63
CA ARG A 113 15.49 16.20 -3.27
C ARG A 113 14.42 16.32 -2.19
N VAL A 114 13.34 15.55 -2.32
CA VAL A 114 12.23 15.55 -1.36
C VAL A 114 12.70 14.99 -0.02
N ILE A 115 13.43 13.88 -0.03
CA ILE A 115 13.95 13.25 1.19
C ILE A 115 14.97 14.15 1.89
N THR A 116 15.87 14.78 1.13
CA THR A 116 16.83 15.75 1.65
C THR A 116 16.13 16.91 2.35
N ALA A 117 15.14 17.52 1.70
CA ALA A 117 14.37 18.63 2.28
C ALA A 117 13.61 18.21 3.54
N LEU A 118 13.03 17.00 3.56
CA LEU A 118 12.34 16.47 4.75
C LEU A 118 13.30 16.23 5.93
N LEU A 119 14.49 15.69 5.65
CA LEU A 119 15.51 15.47 6.66
C LEU A 119 16.05 16.80 7.19
N GLU A 120 16.24 17.79 6.32
CA GLU A 120 16.60 19.16 6.72
C GLU A 120 15.50 19.84 7.53
N GLU A 121 14.23 19.68 7.18
CA GLU A 121 13.10 20.25 7.93
C GLU A 121 13.04 19.67 9.36
N ARG A 122 13.29 18.36 9.50
CA ARG A 122 13.20 17.63 10.77
C ARG A 122 14.45 17.75 11.65
N HIS A 123 15.65 17.73 11.05
CA HIS A 123 16.93 17.78 11.76
C HIS A 123 17.61 19.15 11.73
N GLY A 124 17.12 20.09 10.91
CA GLY A 124 17.76 21.39 10.63
C GLY A 124 17.34 22.54 11.53
N LYS A 125 16.84 22.29 12.73
CA LYS A 125 16.72 23.34 13.77
C LYS A 125 17.42 22.90 15.05
N LYS A 126 18.66 23.36 15.18
CA LYS A 126 19.30 23.59 16.48
C LYS A 126 19.52 25.09 16.61
#